data_AF-A0A7Z1AXV2-F1
#
_entry.id   AF-A0A7Z1AXV2-F1
#
_cell.length_a   1.000
_cell.length_b   1.000
_cell.length_c   1.000
_cell.angle_alpha   90.00
_cell.angle_beta   90.00
_cell.angle_gamma   90.00
#
_symmetry.space_group_name_H-M   'P 1'
#
loop_
_entity.id
_entity.type
_entity.pdbx_description
1 polymer ?
#
loop_
_entity_poly.entity_id
_entity_poly.type
_entity_poly.pdbx_seq_one_letter_code
_entity_poly.pdbx_strand_id
1 'polypeptide(L)'
;MAEWRGIESRDGEDLVKSVVSDANTLTDYGDGLTLIIRHIDTAIGTMVWHGADRIAFENDWTARVKPELDQMVTLLRDSAHRLTSLAVAQARVSGVAHG
;
A
#
# COMPACT_ATOMS: atom_id res chain seq x y z
N MET A 1 20.82 -28.80 33.07
CA MET A 1 20.11 -27.52 33.26
C MET A 1 19.69 -27.05 31.88
N ALA A 2 18.40 -27.12 31.56
CA ALA A 2 17.89 -26.68 30.26
C ALA A 2 17.68 -25.17 30.31
N GLU A 3 18.46 -24.43 29.53
CA GLU A 3 18.29 -23.00 29.27
C GLU A 3 17.04 -22.86 28.38
N TRP A 4 15.88 -22.66 29.01
CA TRP A 4 14.65 -22.25 28.33
C TRP A 4 14.87 -20.82 27.82
N ARG A 5 15.52 -20.69 26.67
CA ARG A 5 15.58 -19.42 25.95
C ARG A 5 14.16 -19.04 25.59
N GLY A 6 13.74 -17.89 26.12
CA GLY A 6 12.40 -17.34 25.98
C GLY A 6 11.91 -17.46 24.56
N ILE A 7 10.85 -18.23 24.38
CA ILE A 7 9.85 -17.88 23.40
C ILE A 7 9.30 -16.56 23.95
N GLU A 8 9.92 -15.44 23.57
CA GLU A 8 9.29 -14.13 23.70
C GLU A 8 7.97 -14.28 22.95
N SER A 9 6.92 -14.50 23.73
CA SER A 9 5.55 -14.32 23.33
C SER A 9 5.51 -12.96 22.65
N ARG A 10 5.52 -12.92 21.32
CA ARG A 10 4.97 -11.76 20.61
C ARG A 10 3.51 -11.75 21.03
N ASP A 11 3.21 -10.98 22.06
CA ASP A 11 1.85 -10.86 22.57
C ASP A 11 0.95 -10.43 21.41
N GLY A 12 -0.33 -10.82 21.45
CA GLY A 12 -1.28 -10.52 20.37
C GLY A 12 -1.33 -9.03 20.01
N GLU A 13 -1.01 -8.16 20.96
CA GLU A 13 -0.87 -6.72 20.77
C GLU A 13 0.30 -6.33 19.84
N ASP A 14 1.46 -6.99 19.96
CA ASP A 14 2.64 -6.69 19.13
C ASP A 14 2.44 -7.15 17.69
N LEU A 15 1.75 -8.27 17.49
CA LEU A 15 1.34 -8.72 16.15
C LEU A 15 0.36 -7.74 15.51
N VAL A 16 -0.62 -7.24 16.27
CA VAL A 16 -1.59 -6.25 15.79
C VAL A 16 -0.88 -4.95 15.39
N LYS A 17 0.04 -4.44 16.22
CA LYS A 17 0.85 -3.26 15.89
C LYS A 17 1.68 -3.46 14.62
N SER A 18 2.32 -4.62 14.49
CA SER A 18 3.11 -4.96 13.28
C SER A 18 2.24 -4.96 12.03
N VAL A 19 1.07 -5.61 12.06
CA VAL A 19 0.17 -5.69 10.89
C VAL A 19 -0.40 -4.31 10.53
N VAL A 20 -0.72 -3.48 11.52
CA VAL A 20 -1.14 -2.09 11.26
C VAL A 20 0.00 -1.27 10.65
N SER A 21 1.24 -1.47 11.10
CA SER A 21 2.42 -0.82 10.49
C SER A 21 2.61 -1.24 9.02
N ASP A 22 2.43 -2.53 8.72
CA ASP A 22 2.52 -3.03 7.34
C ASP A 22 1.38 -2.45 6.47
N ALA A 23 0.17 -2.34 7.01
CA ALA A 23 -0.97 -1.71 6.33
C ALA A 23 -0.72 -0.21 6.03
N ASN A 24 -0.11 0.51 6.96
CA ASN A 24 0.30 1.90 6.73
C ASN A 24 1.34 1.99 5.61
N THR A 25 2.32 1.09 5.59
CA THR A 25 3.34 1.02 4.54
C THR A 25 2.71 0.80 3.15
N LEU A 26 1.70 -0.07 3.04
CA LEU A 26 0.96 -0.25 1.77
C LEU A 26 0.21 1.02 1.36
N THR A 27 -0.36 1.75 2.32
CA THR A 27 -1.03 3.03 2.07
C THR A 27 -0.04 4.06 1.53
N ASP A 28 1.12 4.19 2.17
CA ASP A 28 2.20 5.10 1.75
C ASP A 28 2.70 4.78 0.34
N TYR A 29 2.83 3.50 -0.02
CA TYR A 29 3.17 3.10 -1.39
C TYR A 29 2.07 3.50 -2.39
N GLY A 30 0.79 3.33 -2.04
CA GLY A 30 -0.32 3.77 -2.89
C GLY A 30 -0.34 5.29 -3.10
N ASP A 31 -0.02 6.06 -2.07
CA ASP A 31 0.07 7.52 -2.16
C ASP A 31 1.29 7.97 -2.97
N GLY A 32 2.43 7.28 -2.81
CA GLY A 32 3.62 7.49 -3.63
C GLY A 32 3.37 7.25 -5.12
N LEU A 33 2.68 6.16 -5.48
CA LEU A 33 2.26 5.89 -6.85
C LEU A 33 1.31 6.97 -7.38
N THR A 34 0.36 7.44 -6.57
CA THR A 34 -0.57 8.52 -6.94
C THR A 34 0.20 9.82 -7.27
N LEU A 35 1.25 10.14 -6.51
CA LEU A 35 2.11 11.29 -6.77
C LEU A 35 2.90 11.13 -8.08
N ILE A 36 3.45 9.94 -8.34
CA ILE A 36 4.16 9.65 -9.59
C ILE A 36 3.23 9.82 -10.81
N ILE A 37 2.01 9.28 -10.76
CA ILE A 37 1.01 9.45 -11.81
C ILE A 37 0.77 10.94 -12.08
N ARG A 38 0.57 11.73 -11.03
CA ARG A 38 0.35 13.18 -11.16
C ARG A 38 1.57 13.91 -11.75
N HIS A 39 2.78 13.53 -11.35
CA HIS A 39 4.00 14.11 -11.92
C HIS A 39 4.14 13.81 -13.41
N ILE A 40 3.82 12.58 -13.83
CA ILE A 40 3.84 12.21 -15.25
C ILE A 40 2.75 12.96 -16.03
N ASP A 41 1.51 13.02 -15.53
CA ASP A 41 0.42 13.81 -16.13
C ASP A 41 0.85 15.28 -16.32
N THR A 42 1.54 15.85 -15.32
CA THR A 42 2.07 17.23 -15.39
C THR A 42 3.21 17.36 -16.42
N ALA A 43 4.13 16.41 -16.45
CA ALA A 43 5.24 16.38 -17.40
C ALA A 43 4.72 16.32 -18.84
N ILE A 44 3.72 15.48 -19.12
CA ILE A 44 3.10 15.38 -20.45
C ILE A 44 2.56 16.73 -20.91
N GLY A 45 1.88 17.45 -20.01
CA GLY A 45 1.30 18.76 -20.32
C GLY A 45 2.30 19.90 -20.48
N THR A 46 3.53 19.75 -19.96
CA THR A 46 4.52 20.83 -19.87
C THR A 46 5.75 20.64 -20.76
N MET A 47 6.02 19.42 -21.21
CA MET A 47 7.15 19.11 -22.10
C MET A 47 6.94 19.70 -23.49
N VAL A 48 8.05 20.11 -24.13
CA VAL A 48 8.06 20.44 -25.56
C VAL A 48 8.12 19.14 -26.34
N TRP A 49 7.11 18.92 -27.16
CA TRP A 49 6.98 17.71 -27.97
C TRP A 49 7.40 17.97 -29.41
N HIS A 50 7.97 16.94 -30.05
CA HIS A 50 8.33 16.98 -31.46
C HIS A 50 7.46 16.01 -32.26
N GLY A 51 6.82 16.49 -33.32
CA GLY A 51 6.04 15.65 -34.24
C GLY A 51 4.94 14.84 -33.55
N ALA A 52 4.82 13.56 -33.93
CA ALA A 52 3.77 12.65 -33.45
C ALA A 52 4.08 12.00 -32.08
N ASP A 53 5.25 12.28 -31.49
CA ASP A 53 5.74 11.60 -30.28
C ASP A 53 4.81 11.84 -29.08
N ARG A 54 4.19 13.02 -29.01
CA ARG A 54 3.21 13.35 -27.97
C ARG A 54 2.04 12.39 -27.97
N ILE A 55 1.42 12.21 -29.13
CA ILE A 55 0.20 11.42 -29.26
C ILE A 55 0.51 9.95 -28.98
N ALA A 56 1.65 9.45 -29.47
CA ALA A 56 2.09 8.08 -29.19
C ALA A 56 2.29 7.85 -27.68
N PHE A 57 2.97 8.78 -26.99
CA PHE A 57 3.17 8.69 -25.54
C PHE A 57 1.86 8.82 -24.76
N GLU A 58 1.03 9.82 -25.07
CA GLU A 58 -0.27 10.03 -24.40
C GLU A 58 -1.18 8.80 -24.57
N ASN A 59 -1.15 8.15 -25.73
CA ASN A 59 -1.90 6.93 -25.99
C ASN A 59 -1.41 5.77 -25.13
N ASP A 60 -0.10 5.48 -25.09
CA ASP A 60 0.42 4.38 -24.26
C ASP A 60 0.24 4.65 -22.76
N TRP A 61 0.48 5.89 -22.34
CA TRP A 61 0.25 6.34 -20.97
C TRP A 61 -1.21 6.16 -20.54
N THR A 62 -2.16 6.64 -21.34
CA THR A 62 -3.59 6.62 -20.99
C THR A 62 -4.22 5.24 -21.15
N ALA A 63 -3.83 4.49 -22.19
CA ALA A 63 -4.45 3.20 -22.50
C ALA A 63 -3.89 2.06 -21.65
N ARG A 64 -2.67 2.17 -21.15
CA ARG A 64 -1.97 1.05 -20.52
C ARG A 64 -1.34 1.41 -19.18
N VAL A 65 -0.37 2.32 -19.18
CA VAL A 65 0.48 2.54 -17.99
C VAL A 65 -0.31 3.13 -16.82
N LYS A 66 -1.06 4.20 -17.05
CA LYS A 66 -1.84 4.87 -16.00
C LYS A 66 -2.91 3.94 -15.39
N PRO A 67 -3.73 3.22 -16.19
CA PRO A 67 -4.67 2.23 -15.65
C PRO A 67 -4.02 1.14 -14.79
N GLU A 68 -2.87 0.60 -15.20
CA GLU A 68 -2.14 -0.41 -14.43
C GLU A 68 -1.70 0.15 -13.07
N LEU A 69 -1.17 1.39 -13.05
CA LEU A 69 -0.77 2.05 -11.81
C LEU A 69 -1.97 2.38 -10.90
N ASP A 70 -3.07 2.89 -11.46
CA ASP A 70 -4.31 3.16 -10.72
C ASP A 70 -4.90 1.86 -10.10
N GLN A 71 -4.81 0.74 -10.83
CA GLN A 71 -5.19 -0.57 -10.31
C GLN A 71 -4.28 -1.00 -9.14
N MET A 72 -2.97 -0.81 -9.26
CA MET A 72 -2.03 -1.11 -8.17
C MET A 72 -2.31 -0.26 -6.92
N VAL A 73 -2.59 1.04 -7.07
CA VAL A 73 -2.99 1.92 -5.95
C VAL A 73 -4.25 1.37 -5.27
N THR A 74 -5.23 0.94 -6.05
CA THR A 74 -6.48 0.36 -5.52
C THR A 74 -6.22 -0.92 -4.74
N LEU A 75 -5.39 -1.82 -5.26
CA LEU A 75 -5.03 -3.08 -4.60
C LEU A 75 -4.25 -2.87 -3.31
N LEU A 76 -3.32 -1.92 -3.29
CA LEU A 76 -2.55 -1.56 -2.10
C LEU A 76 -3.47 -1.05 -0.98
N ARG A 77 -4.41 -0.16 -1.33
CA ARG A 77 -5.39 0.39 -0.38
C ARG A 77 -6.39 -0.64 0.13
N ASP A 78 -6.91 -1.51 -0.75
CA ASP A 78 -7.78 -2.62 -0.33
C ASP A 78 -7.02 -3.59 0.60
N SER A 79 -5.78 -3.93 0.27
CA SER A 79 -4.94 -4.79 1.09
C SER A 79 -4.65 -4.15 2.46
N ALA A 80 -4.31 -2.87 2.51
CA ALA A 80 -4.13 -2.12 3.75
C ALA A 80 -5.38 -2.13 4.63
N HIS A 81 -6.55 -1.88 4.02
CA HIS A 81 -7.83 -1.93 4.74
C HIS A 81 -8.09 -3.31 5.32
N ARG A 82 -7.91 -4.37 4.52
CA ARG A 82 -8.14 -5.75 4.96
C ARG A 82 -7.21 -6.15 6.09
N LEU A 83 -5.91 -5.85 5.99
CA LEU A 83 -4.94 -6.12 7.04
C LEU A 83 -5.31 -5.41 8.34
N THR A 84 -5.69 -4.13 8.27
CA THR A 84 -6.14 -3.37 9.44
C THR A 84 -7.40 -3.98 10.05
N SER A 85 -8.37 -4.39 9.23
CA SER A 85 -9.61 -5.02 9.71
C SER A 85 -9.37 -6.36 10.38
N LEU A 86 -8.48 -7.19 9.81
CA LEU A 86 -8.08 -8.47 10.39
C LEU A 86 -7.33 -8.28 11.71
N ALA A 87 -6.41 -7.31 11.78
CA ALA A 87 -5.68 -6.98 13.00
C ALA A 87 -6.63 -6.53 14.12
N VAL A 88 -7.59 -5.65 13.81
CA VAL A 88 -8.61 -5.20 14.79
C VAL A 88 -9.50 -6.37 15.24
N ALA A 89 -9.92 -7.25 14.33
CA ALA A 89 -10.69 -8.43 14.68
C ALA A 89 -9.91 -9.37 15.61
N GLN A 90 -8.63 -9.62 15.31
CA GLN A 90 -7.75 -10.44 16.13
C GLN A 90 -7.56 -9.85 17.53
N ALA A 91 -7.32 -8.54 17.65
CA ALA A 91 -7.18 -7.85 18.94
C ALA A 91 -8.41 -8.07 19.84
N ARG A 92 -9.62 -8.00 19.26
CA ARG A 92 -10.87 -8.22 20.00
C ARG A 92 -10.99 -9.65 20.52
N VAL A 93 -10.59 -10.64 19.71
CA VAL A 93 -10.65 -12.06 20.08
C VAL A 93 -9.58 -12.43 21.10
N SER A 94 -8.37 -11.86 20.99
CA SER A 94 -7.23 -12.20 21.83
C SER A 94 -7.22 -11.55 23.22
N GLY A 95 -7.99 -10.47 23.49
CA GLY A 95 -7.79 -9.76 24.75
C GLY A 95 -8.65 -8.52 25.06
N VAL A 96 -9.94 -8.49 24.70
CA VAL A 96 -10.93 -7.63 25.40
C VAL A 96 -11.99 -8.47 26.13
N ALA A 97 -11.95 -9.81 25.99
CA ALA A 97 -12.98 -10.67 26.56
C ALA A 97 -12.82 -10.95 28.07
N HIS A 98 -11.63 -10.82 28.68
CA HIS A 98 -11.41 -11.19 30.09
C HIS A 98 -10.57 -10.14 30.85
N GLY A 99 -11.12 -8.93 30.98
CA GLY A 99 -10.73 -7.94 31.99
C GLY A 99 -11.94 -7.53 32.80
#